data_AF-A0A0C9TDT4-F1
#
_entry.id   AF-A0A0C9TDT4-F1
#
_cell.length_a   1.000
_cell.length_b   1.000
_cell.length_c   1.000
_cell.angle_alpha   90.00
_cell.angle_beta   90.00
_cell.angle_gamma   90.00
#
_symmetry.space_group_name_H-M   'P 1'
#
loop_
_entity.id
_entity.type
_entity.pdbx_description
1 polymer ?
#
loop_
_entity_poly.entity_id
_entity_poly.type
_entity_poly.pdbx_seq_one_letter_code
_entity_poly.pdbx_strand_id
1 'polypeptide(L)'
;MSQIKSLTGQSALAFLLTHDPEDAHHFGFHIPLKSKRDSSYAAFAEADLVNDQVAYLTVKTTNTNPLEQEITVKIPDLKLTFTHTGSFQYIHPDPEHANPIENSVDVKGQMYLRGDASIVGEAGYNCQQFPRYDGTGNNGRISIDFWNSQEVTGVFRTDLDNYTYGGNTGGKWAKDL
;
A
#
# COMPACT_ATOMS: atom_id res chain seq x y z
N MET A 1 2.17 31.98 14.69
CA MET A 1 1.42 30.75 14.38
C MET A 1 1.96 30.23 13.05
N SER A 2 2.61 29.06 13.02
CA SER A 2 3.07 28.47 11.75
C SER A 2 1.85 28.02 10.95
N GLN A 3 1.76 28.44 9.70
CA GLN A 3 0.75 27.90 8.78
C GLN A 3 1.01 26.40 8.62
N ILE A 4 0.02 25.58 8.99
CA ILE A 4 0.03 24.14 8.70
C ILE A 4 0.04 24.01 7.19
N LYS A 5 1.08 23.36 6.64
CA LYS A 5 1.16 23.05 5.21
C LYS A 5 0.43 21.74 4.97
N SER A 6 -0.74 21.79 4.36
CA SER A 6 -1.46 20.60 3.91
C SER A 6 -0.81 20.04 2.66
N LEU A 7 -0.53 18.74 2.64
CA LEU A 7 -0.06 18.04 1.44
C LEU A 7 -1.24 17.82 0.47
N THR A 8 -0.95 17.83 -0.84
CA THR A 8 -1.93 17.36 -1.85
C THR A 8 -2.18 15.87 -1.66
N GLY A 9 -3.28 15.34 -2.21
CA GLY A 9 -3.60 13.90 -2.08
C GLY A 9 -2.47 12.98 -2.56
N GLN A 10 -1.82 13.32 -3.67
CA GLN A 10 -0.69 12.56 -4.22
C GLN A 10 0.57 12.70 -3.36
N SER A 11 0.91 13.91 -2.89
CA SER A 11 2.06 14.11 -2.00
C SER A 11 1.87 13.43 -0.64
N ALA A 12 0.64 13.33 -0.16
CA ALA A 12 0.29 12.56 1.03
C ALA A 12 0.52 11.06 0.81
N LEU A 13 0.06 10.49 -0.30
CA LEU A 13 0.33 9.08 -0.62
C LEU A 13 1.82 8.80 -0.77
N ALA A 14 2.56 9.68 -1.45
CA ALA A 14 4.02 9.56 -1.59
C ALA A 14 4.75 9.61 -0.23
N PHE A 15 4.32 10.48 0.69
CA PHE A 15 4.86 10.53 2.05
C PHE A 15 4.58 9.24 2.82
N LEU A 16 3.37 8.69 2.67
CA LEU A 16 2.96 7.43 3.28
C LEU A 16 3.66 6.20 2.69
N LEU A 17 4.50 6.33 1.66
CA LEU A 17 5.34 5.21 1.23
C LEU A 17 6.43 4.88 2.24
N THR A 18 6.97 5.91 2.91
CA THR A 18 8.15 5.81 3.76
C THR A 18 7.90 6.20 5.21
N HIS A 19 6.92 7.06 5.50
CA HIS A 19 6.73 7.68 6.81
C HIS A 19 5.31 7.49 7.34
N ASP A 20 5.15 7.27 8.65
CA ASP A 20 3.82 7.11 9.25
C ASP A 20 3.03 8.43 9.25
N PRO A 21 1.69 8.37 9.33
CA PRO A 21 0.87 9.55 9.58
C PRO A 21 1.32 10.37 10.80
N GLU A 22 1.78 9.70 11.86
CA GLU A 22 2.31 10.30 13.08
C GLU A 22 3.59 11.11 12.83
N ASP A 23 4.45 10.64 11.92
CA ASP A 23 5.68 11.34 11.52
C ASP A 23 5.34 12.63 10.78
N ALA A 24 4.29 12.63 9.96
CA ALA A 24 3.85 13.83 9.23
C ALA A 24 3.54 14.99 10.17
N HIS A 25 2.86 14.70 11.29
CA HIS A 25 2.57 15.66 12.34
C HIS A 25 3.84 16.21 13.00
N HIS A 26 4.85 15.35 13.21
CA HIS A 26 6.15 15.77 13.74
C HIS A 26 6.89 16.74 12.81
N PHE A 27 6.74 16.57 11.50
CA PHE A 27 7.29 17.47 10.47
C PHE A 27 6.41 18.70 10.17
N GLY A 28 5.31 18.89 10.90
CA GLY A 28 4.39 20.02 10.71
C GLY A 28 3.52 19.91 9.45
N PHE A 29 3.41 18.71 8.88
CA PHE A 29 2.51 18.39 7.77
C PHE A 29 1.22 17.78 8.30
N HIS A 30 0.10 18.15 7.67
CA HIS A 30 -1.17 17.47 7.91
C HIS A 30 -1.48 16.60 6.69
N ILE A 31 -1.59 15.30 6.92
CA ILE A 31 -2.10 14.35 5.94
C ILE A 31 -3.61 14.28 6.13
N PRO A 32 -4.42 14.70 5.15
CA PRO A 32 -5.86 14.53 5.24
C PRO A 32 -6.16 13.03 5.27
N LEU A 33 -6.82 12.53 6.33
CA LEU A 33 -7.31 11.14 6.44
C LEU A 33 -8.55 10.87 5.56
N LYS A 34 -8.97 11.89 4.81
CA LYS A 34 -10.04 11.87 3.81
C LYS A 34 -9.64 12.77 2.66
N SER A 35 -9.82 12.36 1.41
CA SER A 35 -9.57 13.27 0.28
C SER A 35 -10.56 13.10 -0.88
N LYS A 36 -10.59 14.12 -1.73
CA LYS A 36 -11.22 14.11 -3.07
C LYS A 36 -10.19 14.63 -4.08
N ARG A 37 -10.44 14.39 -5.37
CA ARG A 37 -9.66 14.91 -6.50
C ARG A 37 -9.37 16.42 -6.37
N ASP A 38 -8.20 16.84 -6.81
CA ASP A 38 -7.79 18.23 -6.91
C ASP A 38 -8.62 18.93 -8.00
N SER A 39 -9.84 19.39 -7.68
CA SER A 39 -10.51 20.50 -8.38
C SER A 39 -11.89 20.81 -7.81
N SER A 40 -12.11 22.11 -7.62
CA SER A 40 -13.36 22.81 -7.32
C SER A 40 -13.71 22.99 -5.83
N TYR A 41 -13.69 24.27 -5.44
CA TYR A 41 -14.15 24.88 -4.19
C TYR A 41 -15.67 24.70 -3.91
N ALA A 42 -16.34 23.74 -4.54
CA ALA A 42 -17.80 23.64 -4.54
C ALA A 42 -18.30 22.47 -3.67
N ALA A 43 -18.83 22.83 -2.49
CA ALA A 43 -19.74 22.06 -1.63
C ALA A 43 -19.22 20.74 -1.01
N PHE A 44 -19.00 20.81 0.31
CA PHE A 44 -18.68 19.69 1.21
C PHE A 44 -19.88 18.75 1.43
N ALA A 45 -20.17 17.83 0.51
CA ALA A 45 -21.05 16.70 0.81
C ALA A 45 -20.20 15.54 1.36
N GLU A 46 -20.55 14.98 2.53
CA GLU A 46 -19.82 13.84 3.13
C GLU A 46 -19.74 12.61 2.20
N ALA A 47 -20.72 12.47 1.29
CA ALA A 47 -20.79 11.40 0.31
C ALA A 47 -19.65 11.42 -0.73
N ASP A 48 -18.91 12.53 -0.82
CA ASP A 48 -17.83 12.73 -1.79
C ASP A 48 -16.42 12.51 -1.21
N LEU A 49 -16.32 12.07 0.04
CA LEU A 49 -15.05 11.85 0.73
C LEU A 49 -14.59 10.39 0.58
N VAL A 50 -13.36 10.19 0.10
CA VAL A 50 -12.70 8.88 0.14
C VAL A 50 -12.05 8.71 1.50
N ASN A 51 -12.53 7.71 2.25
CA ASN A 51 -11.99 7.37 3.56
C ASN A 51 -10.93 6.27 3.45
N ASP A 52 -9.96 6.31 4.36
CA ASP A 52 -9.04 5.20 4.58
C ASP A 52 -9.80 3.94 5.01
N GLN A 53 -9.39 2.78 4.50
CA GLN A 53 -10.10 1.51 4.65
C GLN A 53 -9.24 0.48 5.39
N VAL A 54 -9.87 -0.35 6.19
CA VAL A 54 -9.20 -1.59 6.65
C VAL A 54 -9.04 -2.49 5.43
N ALA A 55 -7.85 -3.07 5.29
CA ALA A 55 -7.54 -3.98 4.21
C ALA A 55 -6.76 -5.20 4.70
N TYR A 56 -6.72 -6.24 3.89
CA TYR A 56 -6.13 -7.53 4.24
C TYR A 56 -5.21 -8.02 3.13
N LEU A 57 -3.97 -8.32 3.50
CA LEU A 57 -2.94 -8.85 2.61
C LEU A 57 -2.86 -10.37 2.76
N THR A 58 -2.87 -11.08 1.63
CA THR A 58 -2.57 -12.51 1.55
C THR A 58 -1.43 -12.68 0.56
N VAL A 59 -0.43 -13.48 0.93
CA VAL A 59 0.71 -13.76 0.07
C VAL A 59 1.00 -15.24 0.08
N LYS A 60 1.15 -15.79 -1.12
CA LYS A 60 1.43 -17.20 -1.32
C LYS A 60 2.58 -17.35 -2.30
N THR A 61 3.68 -17.90 -1.83
CA THR A 61 4.79 -18.33 -2.66
C THR A 61 4.36 -19.54 -3.49
N THR A 62 4.37 -19.40 -4.81
CA THR A 62 4.00 -20.44 -5.79
C THR A 62 5.22 -21.15 -6.36
N ASN A 63 6.38 -20.48 -6.38
CA ASN A 63 7.67 -21.06 -6.72
C ASN A 63 8.78 -20.39 -5.88
N THR A 64 9.81 -21.13 -5.50
CA THR A 64 10.94 -20.62 -4.70
C THR A 64 12.17 -20.31 -5.54
N ASN A 65 12.26 -20.82 -6.78
CA ASN A 65 13.38 -20.52 -7.68
C ASN A 65 13.01 -20.70 -9.18
N PRO A 66 12.84 -19.60 -9.95
CA PRO A 66 12.81 -18.22 -9.46
C PRO A 66 11.67 -18.02 -8.48
N LEU A 67 11.81 -17.06 -7.56
CA LEU A 67 10.74 -16.72 -6.63
C LEU A 67 9.51 -16.28 -7.41
N GLU A 68 8.36 -16.84 -7.12
CA GLU A 68 7.07 -16.43 -7.66
C GLU A 68 6.06 -16.35 -6.52
N GLN A 69 5.26 -15.29 -6.51
CA GLN A 69 4.22 -15.11 -5.49
C GLN A 69 2.90 -14.68 -6.10
N GLU A 70 1.83 -15.16 -5.48
CA GLU A 70 0.49 -14.63 -5.60
C GLU A 70 0.24 -13.68 -4.44
N ILE A 71 -0.15 -12.44 -4.76
CA ILE A 71 -0.37 -11.35 -3.81
C ILE A 71 -1.81 -10.89 -3.97
N THR A 72 -2.54 -10.86 -2.86
CA THR A 72 -3.92 -10.38 -2.82
C THR A 72 -4.07 -9.29 -1.77
N VAL A 73 -4.70 -8.18 -2.14
CA VAL A 73 -5.11 -7.13 -1.17
C VAL A 73 -6.62 -6.94 -1.25
N LYS A 74 -7.32 -7.24 -0.16
CA LYS A 74 -8.77 -7.12 -0.05
C LYS A 74 -9.17 -5.89 0.74
N ILE A 75 -10.18 -5.18 0.27
CA ILE A 75 -10.84 -4.06 0.94
C ILE A 75 -12.32 -4.42 1.11
N PRO A 76 -12.70 -5.12 2.20
CA PRO A 76 -14.04 -5.70 2.33
C PRO A 76 -15.17 -4.67 2.24
N ASP A 77 -15.00 -3.50 2.86
CA ASP A 77 -16.01 -2.44 2.89
C ASP A 77 -16.31 -1.86 1.50
N LEU A 78 -15.33 -1.94 0.59
CA LEU A 78 -15.49 -1.52 -0.81
C LEU A 78 -15.80 -2.68 -1.76
N LYS A 79 -15.81 -3.93 -1.26
CA LYS A 79 -15.89 -5.15 -2.07
C LYS A 79 -14.87 -5.13 -3.21
N LEU A 80 -13.62 -4.80 -2.88
CA LEU A 80 -12.53 -4.70 -3.85
C LEU A 80 -11.42 -5.66 -3.49
N THR A 81 -10.94 -6.38 -4.50
CA THR A 81 -9.79 -7.27 -4.38
C THR A 81 -8.78 -6.96 -5.48
N PHE A 82 -7.55 -6.67 -5.07
CA PHE A 82 -6.39 -6.67 -5.94
C PHE A 82 -5.79 -8.07 -6.00
N THR A 83 -5.39 -8.50 -7.18
CA THR A 83 -4.61 -9.73 -7.38
C THR A 83 -3.43 -9.49 -8.29
N HIS A 84 -2.28 -10.06 -7.93
CA HIS A 84 -1.10 -10.14 -8.76
C HIS A 84 -0.47 -11.53 -8.62
N THR A 85 0.02 -12.08 -9.73
CA THR A 85 0.89 -13.27 -9.72
C THR A 85 2.09 -12.95 -10.59
N GLY A 86 3.29 -13.11 -10.04
CA GLY A 86 4.50 -12.74 -10.77
C GLY A 86 5.77 -13.32 -10.16
N SER A 87 6.78 -13.46 -11.02
CA SER A 87 8.12 -13.88 -10.62
C SER A 87 8.99 -12.67 -10.26
N PHE A 88 9.87 -12.85 -9.28
CA PHE A 88 10.75 -11.81 -8.77
C PHE A 88 12.21 -12.27 -8.86
N GLN A 89 13.07 -11.40 -9.38
CA GLN A 89 14.49 -11.67 -9.45
C GLN A 89 15.18 -11.16 -8.17
N TYR A 90 15.84 -12.07 -7.48
CA TYR A 90 16.71 -11.73 -6.36
C TYR A 90 18.05 -11.21 -6.92
N ILE A 91 18.43 -9.98 -6.56
CA ILE A 91 19.76 -9.43 -6.95
C ILE A 91 20.89 -10.16 -6.17
N HIS A 92 20.60 -10.70 -4.98
CA HIS A 92 21.54 -11.47 -4.15
C HIS A 92 20.84 -12.65 -3.43
N PRO A 93 20.67 -13.82 -4.08
CA PRO A 93 19.95 -14.97 -3.52
C PRO A 93 20.77 -15.72 -2.46
N ASP A 94 21.59 -15.01 -1.68
CA ASP A 94 22.41 -15.64 -0.63
C ASP A 94 21.47 -16.33 0.38
N PRO A 95 21.50 -17.67 0.47
CA PRO A 95 20.60 -18.42 1.36
C PRO A 95 20.83 -18.09 2.84
N GLU A 96 21.99 -17.54 3.21
CA GLU A 96 22.31 -17.18 4.59
C GLU A 96 21.75 -15.80 5.00
N HIS A 97 21.40 -14.96 4.02
CA HIS A 97 20.93 -13.58 4.23
C HIS A 97 19.59 -13.26 3.54
N ALA A 98 19.02 -14.20 2.81
CA ALA A 98 17.66 -14.09 2.30
C ALA A 98 16.69 -14.21 3.49
N ASN A 99 16.03 -13.11 3.86
CA ASN A 99 14.93 -13.17 4.81
C ASN A 99 13.93 -14.23 4.31
N PRO A 100 13.61 -15.26 5.11
CA PRO A 100 12.74 -16.34 4.67
C PRO A 100 11.38 -15.74 4.30
N ILE A 101 10.97 -15.98 3.06
CA ILE A 101 9.71 -15.47 2.54
C ILE A 101 8.60 -16.36 3.08
N GLU A 102 7.81 -15.81 3.99
CA GLU A 102 6.70 -16.51 4.60
C GLU A 102 5.42 -16.32 3.78
N ASN A 103 4.56 -17.34 3.79
CA ASN A 103 3.19 -17.18 3.32
C ASN A 103 2.38 -16.44 4.39
N SER A 104 1.44 -15.61 3.96
CA SER A 104 0.51 -14.92 4.85
C SER A 104 -0.93 -15.11 4.38
N VAL A 105 -1.87 -15.10 5.33
CA VAL A 105 -3.30 -15.17 5.07
C VAL A 105 -3.98 -14.06 5.85
N ASP A 106 -4.70 -13.20 5.13
CA ASP A 106 -5.50 -12.09 5.66
C ASP A 106 -4.79 -11.28 6.77
N VAL A 107 -3.54 -10.88 6.51
CA VAL A 107 -2.80 -9.94 7.35
C VAL A 107 -3.49 -8.59 7.32
N LYS A 108 -4.01 -8.16 8.46
CA LYS A 108 -4.70 -6.88 8.60
C LYS A 108 -3.71 -5.72 8.43
N GLY A 109 -4.10 -4.75 7.62
CA GLY A 109 -3.42 -3.47 7.47
C GLY A 109 -4.40 -2.32 7.22
N GLN A 110 -3.84 -1.17 6.86
CA GLN A 110 -4.57 0.04 6.52
C GLN A 110 -4.33 0.38 5.05
N MET A 111 -5.41 0.59 4.31
CA MET A 111 -5.39 1.09 2.94
C MET A 111 -5.69 2.59 2.95
N TYR A 112 -4.70 3.37 2.54
CA TYR A 112 -4.80 4.80 2.36
C TYR A 112 -5.22 5.08 0.92
N LEU A 113 -6.40 5.68 0.75
CA LEU A 113 -6.96 6.00 -0.55
C LEU A 113 -7.05 7.51 -0.71
N ARG A 114 -6.61 8.04 -1.85
CA ARG A 114 -6.76 9.48 -2.14
C ARG A 114 -7.22 9.66 -3.59
N GLY A 115 -8.12 10.61 -3.86
CA GLY A 115 -8.60 10.90 -5.22
C GLY A 115 -9.95 10.25 -5.57
N ASP A 116 -10.18 9.93 -6.85
CA ASP A 116 -11.42 9.30 -7.33
C ASP A 116 -11.39 7.78 -7.07
N ALA A 117 -12.43 7.23 -6.44
CA ALA A 117 -12.52 5.83 -6.03
C ALA A 117 -12.73 4.81 -7.18
N SER A 118 -12.29 5.10 -8.41
CA SER A 118 -12.37 4.14 -9.52
C SER A 118 -11.10 3.30 -9.58
N ILE A 119 -10.98 2.36 -8.64
CA ILE A 119 -9.79 1.51 -8.47
C ILE A 119 -9.87 0.26 -9.38
N VAL A 120 -11.05 -0.08 -9.94
CA VAL A 120 -11.26 -1.27 -10.78
C VAL A 120 -10.47 -1.19 -12.09
N GLY A 121 -9.78 -2.28 -12.43
CA GLY A 121 -8.99 -2.40 -13.66
C GLY A 121 -7.54 -2.74 -13.39
N GLU A 122 -6.70 -2.57 -14.40
CA GLU A 122 -5.25 -2.76 -14.28
C GLU A 122 -4.65 -1.70 -13.36
N ALA A 123 -3.71 -2.12 -12.52
CA ALA A 123 -2.94 -1.24 -11.66
C ALA A 123 -1.47 -1.65 -11.68
N GLY A 124 -0.60 -0.65 -11.71
CA GLY A 124 0.78 -0.83 -11.29
C GLY A 124 0.83 -1.12 -9.79
N TYR A 125 1.84 -1.88 -9.39
CA TYR A 125 2.05 -2.32 -8.02
C TYR A 125 3.54 -2.35 -7.72
N ASN A 126 3.89 -1.86 -6.53
CA ASN A 126 5.21 -2.02 -5.97
C ASN A 126 5.08 -2.27 -4.47
N CYS A 127 5.93 -3.17 -3.99
CA CYS A 127 6.03 -3.53 -2.60
C CYS A 127 7.39 -3.11 -2.07
N GLN A 128 7.36 -2.49 -0.90
CA GLN A 128 8.54 -2.15 -0.13
C GLN A 128 8.45 -2.85 1.21
N GLN A 129 9.52 -3.58 1.54
CA GLN A 129 9.71 -4.10 2.89
C GLN A 129 10.72 -3.19 3.59
N PHE A 130 10.38 -2.77 4.79
CA PHE A 130 11.30 -2.10 5.69
C PHE A 130 11.71 -3.08 6.78
N PRO A 131 13.01 -3.42 6.87
CA PRO A 131 13.49 -4.33 7.89
C PRO A 131 13.30 -3.72 9.28
N ARG A 132 13.31 -4.58 10.28
CA ARG A 132 13.34 -4.18 11.69
C ARG A 132 14.62 -3.38 11.94
N TYR A 133 14.53 -2.20 12.54
CA TYR A 133 15.71 -1.41 12.87
C TYR A 133 16.40 -1.85 14.17
N ASP A 134 15.73 -2.63 15.04
CA ASP A 134 16.21 -2.96 16.39
C ASP A 134 16.40 -4.46 16.70
N GLY A 135 15.92 -5.36 15.83
CA GLY A 135 16.11 -6.81 15.97
C GLY A 135 15.28 -7.50 17.06
N THR A 136 14.33 -6.83 17.73
CA THR A 136 13.53 -7.43 18.81
C THR A 136 12.02 -7.19 18.63
N GLY A 137 11.29 -8.18 18.10
CA GLY A 137 9.81 -8.18 18.04
C GLY A 137 9.20 -8.13 16.63
N ASN A 138 7.86 -8.18 16.55
CA ASN A 138 7.04 -8.24 15.32
C ASN A 138 6.77 -6.84 14.71
N ASN A 139 7.77 -5.97 14.57
CA ASN A 139 7.58 -4.54 14.25
C ASN A 139 8.27 -4.10 12.93
N GLY A 140 8.34 -4.95 11.91
CA GLY A 140 8.76 -4.50 10.57
C GLY A 140 7.62 -3.80 9.85
N ARG A 141 7.79 -3.45 8.58
CA ARG A 141 6.73 -2.81 7.80
C ARG A 141 6.70 -3.27 6.35
N ILE A 142 5.50 -3.55 5.86
CA ILE A 142 5.21 -3.69 4.44
C ILE A 142 4.41 -2.46 4.02
N SER A 143 4.87 -1.84 2.94
CA SER A 143 4.14 -0.81 2.20
C SER A 143 3.93 -1.32 0.79
N ILE A 144 2.71 -1.21 0.29
CA ILE A 144 2.35 -1.53 -1.08
C ILE A 144 1.75 -0.27 -1.69
N ASP A 145 2.29 0.18 -2.81
CA ASP A 145 1.74 1.29 -3.57
C ASP A 145 1.10 0.82 -4.86
N PHE A 146 -0.06 1.42 -5.16
CA PHE A 146 -0.85 1.15 -6.35
C PHE A 146 -0.95 2.41 -7.19
N TRP A 147 -0.77 2.29 -8.50
CA TRP A 147 -0.89 3.42 -9.42
C TRP A 147 -1.57 3.03 -10.73
N ASN A 148 -2.13 4.01 -11.41
CA ASN A 148 -2.55 3.89 -12.81
C ASN A 148 -1.53 4.63 -13.71
N SER A 149 -1.84 4.80 -14.99
CA SER A 149 -0.93 5.51 -15.93
C SER A 149 -0.71 7.00 -15.61
N GLN A 150 -1.42 7.56 -14.64
CA GLN A 150 -1.46 8.99 -14.33
C GLN A 150 -0.98 9.30 -12.91
N GLU A 151 -1.30 8.44 -11.93
CA GLU A 151 -1.08 8.74 -10.51
C GLU A 151 -1.10 7.51 -9.60
N VAL A 152 -0.55 7.68 -8.38
CA VAL A 152 -0.74 6.75 -7.26
C VAL A 152 -2.19 6.86 -6.78
N THR A 153 -2.86 5.72 -6.70
CA THR A 153 -4.29 5.60 -6.37
C THR A 153 -4.52 5.08 -4.94
N GLY A 154 -3.52 4.43 -4.34
CA GLY A 154 -3.58 4.03 -2.94
C GLY A 154 -2.28 3.45 -2.41
N VAL A 155 -2.19 3.38 -1.09
CA VAL A 155 -1.07 2.78 -0.37
C VAL A 155 -1.60 1.88 0.73
N PHE A 156 -1.28 0.59 0.67
CA PHE A 156 -1.56 -0.35 1.76
C PHE A 156 -0.36 -0.45 2.70
N ARG A 157 -0.60 -0.51 4.01
CA ARG A 157 0.44 -0.67 5.03
C ARG A 157 0.05 -1.65 6.12
N THR A 158 1.04 -2.39 6.58
CA THR A 158 0.96 -3.23 7.79
C THR A 158 2.29 -3.21 8.52
N ASP A 159 2.26 -3.31 9.84
CA ASP A 159 3.46 -3.37 10.69
C ASP A 159 3.93 -4.82 10.91
N LEU A 160 3.85 -5.65 9.88
CA LEU A 160 4.42 -7.00 9.88
C LEU A 160 5.49 -7.13 8.78
N ASP A 161 6.42 -8.07 8.94
CA ASP A 161 7.56 -8.26 8.02
C ASP A 161 7.50 -9.55 7.20
N ASN A 162 8.38 -9.63 6.19
CA ASN A 162 8.82 -10.87 5.52
C ASN A 162 7.82 -11.66 4.65
N TYR A 163 6.71 -11.06 4.20
CA TYR A 163 5.73 -11.78 3.37
C TYR A 163 5.83 -11.52 1.86
N THR A 164 6.27 -10.33 1.43
CA THR A 164 6.00 -9.82 0.06
C THR A 164 7.23 -9.31 -0.66
N TYR A 165 7.62 -9.95 -1.76
CA TYR A 165 8.59 -9.37 -2.69
C TYR A 165 7.86 -8.74 -3.88
N GLY A 166 8.48 -7.73 -4.49
CA GLY A 166 8.13 -7.35 -5.86
C GLY A 166 7.89 -5.88 -6.13
N GLY A 167 8.41 -5.45 -7.28
CA GLY A 167 8.22 -4.11 -7.84
C GLY A 167 7.90 -4.12 -9.34
N ASN A 168 7.16 -3.10 -9.76
CA ASN A 168 6.88 -2.65 -11.14
C ASN A 168 6.18 -3.63 -12.09
N THR A 169 5.52 -4.66 -11.57
CA THR A 169 4.70 -5.58 -12.36
C THR A 169 3.23 -5.34 -12.08
N GLY A 170 2.44 -5.18 -13.15
CA GLY A 170 1.02 -4.88 -13.04
C GLY A 170 0.23 -5.97 -12.33
N GLY A 171 -0.94 -5.62 -11.82
CA GLY A 171 -1.96 -6.51 -11.31
C GLY A 171 -3.33 -5.92 -11.59
N LYS A 172 -4.37 -6.50 -10.98
CA LYS A 172 -5.74 -6.13 -11.30
C LYS A 172 -6.59 -5.99 -10.06
N TRP A 173 -7.34 -4.91 -10.02
CA TRP A 173 -8.45 -4.73 -9.10
C TRP A 173 -9.76 -5.22 -9.74
N ALA A 174 -10.51 -6.00 -8.97
CA ALA A 174 -11.85 -6.44 -9.32
C ALA A 174 -12.83 -6.13 -8.19
N LYS A 175 -14.11 -5.98 -8.53
CA LYS A 175 -15.18 -6.00 -7.53
C LYS A 175 -15.50 -7.43 -7.14
N ASP A 176 -15.66 -7.66 -5.85
CA ASP A 176 -16.19 -8.91 -5.33
C ASP A 176 -17.69 -8.98 -5.68
N LEU A 177 -18.13 -10.11 -6.21
CA LEU A 177 -19.52 -10.36 -6.62
C LEU A 177 -20.43 -10.56 -5.39
#